data_AF-A0A820HF68-F1
#
_entry.id   AF-A0A820HF68-F1
#
_cell.length_a   1.000
_cell.length_b   1.000
_cell.length_c   1.000
_cell.angle_alpha   90.00
_cell.angle_beta   90.00
_cell.angle_gamma   90.00
#
_symmetry.space_group_name_H-M   'P 1'
#
loop_
_entity.id
_entity.type
_entity.pdbx_description
1 polymer ?
#
loop_
_entity_poly.entity_id
_entity_poly.type
_entity_poly.pdbx_seq_one_letter_code
_entity_poly.pdbx_strand_id
1 'polypeptide(L)'
;MSKLLEQVLQANIFLQPFQFSIVMVINILNICVLCSRALRSSSCTHYFLAYSVFSIIYSCLACLTQFLRGFSIDWANHRIGCKLHFYILFVVPVQANLMLILASVDRYFSSLKSHRLNSK
;
A
#
# COMPACT_ATOMS: atom_id res chain seq x y z
N MET A 1 -13.36 14.81 -26.69
CA MET A 1 -13.01 14.16 -25.40
C MET A 1 -14.30 14.08 -24.59
N SER A 2 -14.75 12.88 -24.18
CA SER A 2 -16.13 12.64 -23.71
C SER A 2 -16.42 13.26 -22.35
N LYS A 3 -17.59 13.91 -22.16
CA LYS A 3 -18.10 14.44 -20.87
C LYS A 3 -17.85 13.53 -19.66
N LEU A 4 -17.94 12.20 -19.88
CA LEU A 4 -17.68 11.19 -18.86
C LEU A 4 -16.25 11.20 -18.32
N LEU A 5 -15.24 11.49 -19.16
CA LEU A 5 -13.84 11.56 -18.76
C LEU A 5 -13.59 12.76 -17.83
N GLU A 6 -14.19 13.91 -18.13
CA GLU A 6 -14.08 15.10 -17.28
C GLU A 6 -14.75 14.88 -15.92
N GLN A 7 -15.91 14.24 -15.89
CA GLN A 7 -16.60 13.88 -14.65
C GLN A 7 -15.78 12.91 -13.79
N VAL A 8 -15.20 11.87 -14.40
CA VAL A 8 -14.32 10.93 -13.69
C VAL A 8 -13.08 11.64 -13.15
N LEU A 9 -12.46 12.51 -13.95
CA LEU A 9 -11.28 13.27 -13.51
C LEU A 9 -11.61 14.15 -12.31
N GLN A 10 -12.72 14.89 -12.35
CA GLN A 10 -13.15 15.71 -11.23
C GLN A 10 -13.45 14.89 -9.97
N ALA A 11 -14.18 13.78 -10.10
CA ALA A 11 -14.46 12.90 -8.96
C ALA A 11 -13.17 12.36 -8.33
N ASN A 12 -12.19 12.00 -9.15
CA ASN A 12 -10.92 11.46 -8.67
C ASN A 12 -10.11 12.51 -7.89
N ILE A 13 -10.13 13.78 -8.31
CA ILE A 13 -9.45 14.87 -7.59
C ILE A 13 -10.00 15.04 -6.16
N PHE A 14 -11.32 14.86 -5.96
CA PHE A 14 -11.93 14.93 -4.62
C PHE A 14 -11.76 13.63 -3.80
N LEU A 15 -11.81 12.48 -4.46
CA LEU A 15 -11.70 11.18 -3.79
C LEU A 15 -10.28 10.91 -3.26
N GLN A 16 -9.26 11.33 -4.03
CA GLN A 16 -7.85 11.06 -3.73
C GLN A 16 -7.39 11.60 -2.35
N PRO A 17 -7.64 12.85 -1.94
CA PRO A 17 -7.24 13.35 -0.61
C PRO A 17 -7.97 12.66 0.53
N PHE A 18 -9.23 12.26 0.33
CA PHE A 18 -10.00 11.50 1.31
C PHE A 18 -9.41 10.09 1.48
N GLN A 19 -9.15 9.41 0.36
CA GLN A 19 -8.47 8.11 0.35
C GLN A 19 -7.10 8.20 1.02
N PHE A 20 -6.30 9.23 0.71
CA PHE A 20 -5.00 9.45 1.32
C PHE A 20 -5.10 9.57 2.85
N SER A 21 -6.04 10.38 3.35
CA SER A 21 -6.25 10.59 4.79
C SER A 21 -6.60 9.29 5.51
N ILE A 22 -7.54 8.51 4.95
CA ILE A 22 -7.94 7.22 5.52
C ILE A 22 -6.75 6.24 5.53
N VAL A 23 -6.04 6.12 4.41
CA VAL A 23 -4.92 5.18 4.30
C VAL A 23 -3.80 5.55 5.27
N MET A 24 -3.52 6.84 5.46
CA MET A 24 -2.56 7.31 6.46
C MET A 24 -2.98 6.95 7.88
N VAL A 25 -4.22 7.26 8.27
CA VAL A 25 -4.71 6.97 9.62
C VAL A 25 -4.66 5.47 9.91
N ILE A 26 -5.18 4.64 9.00
CA ILE A 26 -5.22 3.18 9.19
C ILE A 26 -3.80 2.60 9.31
N ASN A 27 -2.87 2.99 8.42
CA ASN A 27 -1.53 2.42 8.44
C ASN A 27 -0.69 2.93 9.61
N ILE A 28 -0.88 4.17 10.07
CA ILE A 28 -0.24 4.67 11.29
C ILE A 28 -0.73 3.89 12.50
N LEU A 29 -2.06 3.69 12.63
CA LEU A 29 -2.63 2.89 13.72
C LEU A 29 -2.12 1.45 13.67
N ASN A 30 -2.05 0.84 12.49
CA ASN A 30 -1.46 -0.49 12.31
C ASN A 30 -0.01 -0.53 12.79
N ILE A 31 0.82 0.43 12.40
CA ILE A 31 2.22 0.50 12.86
C ILE A 31 2.27 0.63 14.38
N CYS A 32 1.49 1.52 14.98
CA CYS A 32 1.44 1.70 16.44
C CYS A 32 1.05 0.41 17.17
N VAL A 33 0.02 -0.29 16.69
CA VAL A 33 -0.47 -1.54 17.29
C VAL A 33 0.54 -2.68 17.09
N LEU A 34 1.06 -2.86 15.87
CA LEU A 34 1.97 -3.96 15.52
C LEU A 34 3.37 -3.79 16.12
N CYS A 35 3.79 -2.56 16.43
CA CYS A 35 5.01 -2.28 17.19
C CYS A 35 4.89 -2.65 18.69
N SER A 36 3.69 -2.98 19.18
CA SER A 36 3.52 -3.41 20.57
C SER A 36 4.31 -4.70 20.86
N ARG A 37 4.88 -4.76 22.08
CA ARG A 37 5.76 -5.86 22.49
C ARG A 37 5.09 -7.24 22.44
N ALA A 38 3.77 -7.29 22.65
CA ALA A 38 2.98 -8.51 22.59
C ALA A 38 2.89 -9.08 21.17
N LEU A 39 2.72 -8.23 20.15
CA LEU A 39 2.54 -8.65 18.77
C LEU A 39 3.87 -8.90 18.05
N ARG A 40 4.96 -8.26 18.48
CA ARG A 40 6.30 -8.41 17.87
C ARG A 40 6.92 -9.81 17.99
N SER A 41 6.34 -10.67 18.84
CA SER A 41 6.77 -12.08 18.99
C SER A 41 6.44 -12.92 17.75
N SER A 42 5.44 -12.52 16.96
CA SER A 42 5.04 -13.25 15.75
C SER A 42 5.82 -12.76 14.52
N SER A 43 6.37 -13.69 13.74
CA SER A 43 7.01 -13.37 12.45
C SER A 43 6.03 -12.71 11.47
N CYS A 44 4.75 -13.11 11.51
CA CYS A 44 3.66 -12.55 10.72
C CYS A 44 3.50 -11.03 10.88
N THR A 45 3.74 -10.50 12.09
CA THR A 45 3.64 -9.07 12.41
C THR A 45 4.60 -8.22 11.58
N HIS A 46 5.78 -8.74 11.25
CA HIS A 46 6.77 -8.02 10.44
C HIS A 46 6.31 -7.82 9.00
N TYR A 47 5.59 -8.80 8.42
CA TYR A 47 5.01 -8.67 7.09
C TYR A 47 3.87 -7.65 7.04
N PHE A 48 3.01 -7.62 8.07
CA PHE A 48 1.97 -6.59 8.17
C PHE A 48 2.54 -5.18 8.38
N LEU A 49 3.65 -5.08 9.13
CA LEU A 49 4.36 -3.82 9.30
C LEU A 49 4.95 -3.34 7.97
N ALA A 50 5.61 -4.24 7.23
CA ALA A 50 6.14 -3.95 5.90
C ALA A 50 5.03 -3.53 4.92
N TYR A 51 3.88 -4.24 4.91
CA TYR A 51 2.70 -3.85 4.15
C TYR A 51 2.25 -2.41 4.47
N SER A 52 2.20 -2.07 5.77
CA SER A 52 1.75 -0.75 6.21
C SER A 52 2.71 0.35 5.74
N VAL A 53 4.02 0.10 5.79
CA VAL A 53 5.05 1.02 5.28
C VAL A 53 4.93 1.19 3.76
N PHE A 54 4.84 0.11 2.99
CA PHE A 54 4.69 0.20 1.52
C PHE A 54 3.39 0.91 1.13
N SER A 55 2.30 0.69 1.87
CA SER A 55 1.02 1.36 1.64
C SER A 55 1.10 2.88 1.88
N ILE A 56 1.83 3.31 2.90
CA ILE A 56 2.10 4.74 3.14
C ILE A 56 2.95 5.33 2.01
N ILE A 57 4.04 4.67 1.64
CA ILE A 57 4.92 5.12 0.54
C ILE A 57 4.12 5.28 -0.75
N TYR A 58 3.33 4.27 -1.12
CA TYR A 58 2.47 4.32 -2.30
C TYR A 58 1.51 5.53 -2.24
N SER A 59 0.84 5.71 -1.10
CA SER A 59 -0.18 6.76 -0.96
C SER A 59 0.43 8.16 -1.03
N CYS A 60 1.60 8.37 -0.42
CA CYS A 60 2.34 9.64 -0.52
C CYS A 60 2.72 9.94 -1.98
N LEU A 61 3.28 8.95 -2.69
CA LEU A 61 3.69 9.13 -4.07
C LEU A 61 2.49 9.33 -5.00
N ALA A 62 1.44 8.52 -4.88
CA ALA A 62 0.23 8.63 -5.67
C ALA A 62 -0.49 9.98 -5.46
N CYS A 63 -0.59 10.44 -4.20
CA CYS A 63 -1.17 11.75 -3.89
C CYS A 63 -0.36 12.89 -4.51
N LEU A 64 0.98 12.85 -4.39
CA LEU A 64 1.87 13.83 -5.00
C LEU A 64 1.66 13.90 -6.53
N THR A 65 1.54 12.75 -7.20
CA THR A 65 1.32 12.73 -8.65
C THR A 65 0.01 13.40 -9.07
N GLN A 66 -1.08 13.20 -8.32
CA GLN A 66 -2.36 13.84 -8.63
C GLN A 66 -2.36 15.32 -8.28
N PHE A 67 -1.70 15.70 -7.19
CA PHE A 67 -1.56 17.10 -6.81
C PHE A 67 -0.85 17.87 -7.93
N LEU A 68 0.30 17.38 -8.40
CA LEU A 68 1.02 17.96 -9.53
C LEU A 68 0.16 18.06 -10.80
N ARG A 69 -0.63 17.02 -11.08
CA ARG A 69 -1.58 17.02 -12.21
C ARG A 69 -2.65 18.10 -12.07
N GLY A 70 -3.12 18.37 -10.86
CA GLY A 70 -4.05 19.47 -10.55
C GLY A 70 -3.46 20.86 -10.87
N PHE A 71 -2.14 21.04 -10.73
CA PHE A 71 -1.43 22.26 -11.15
C PHE A 71 -1.04 22.27 -12.64
N SER A 72 -1.55 21.33 -13.44
CA SER A 72 -1.15 21.15 -14.84
C SER A 72 0.35 20.88 -15.04
N ILE A 73 1.04 20.38 -14.00
CA ILE A 73 2.44 19.97 -14.08
C ILE A 73 2.48 18.51 -14.51
N ASP A 74 2.72 18.28 -15.81
CA ASP A 74 2.75 16.93 -16.37
C ASP A 74 4.14 16.29 -16.23
N TRP A 75 4.47 15.89 -15.00
CA TRP A 75 5.77 15.29 -14.65
C TRP A 75 6.01 13.94 -15.37
N ALA A 76 4.96 13.31 -15.89
CA ALA A 76 5.02 12.02 -16.58
C ALA A 76 5.41 12.14 -18.05
N ASN A 77 5.48 13.37 -18.59
CA ASN A 77 5.80 13.61 -20.00
C ASN A 77 7.29 13.35 -20.33
N HIS A 78 8.18 13.32 -19.33
CA HIS A 78 9.58 12.96 -19.52
C HIS A 78 9.81 11.44 -19.38
N ARG A 79 10.79 10.91 -20.13
CA ARG A 79 11.14 9.47 -20.17
C ARG A 79 11.38 8.86 -18.79
N ILE A 80 11.95 9.63 -17.87
CA ILE A 80 12.23 9.22 -16.49
C ILE A 80 10.96 9.28 -15.64
N GLY A 81 10.20 10.38 -15.74
CA GLY A 81 8.94 10.57 -15.01
C GLY A 81 7.88 9.52 -15.36
N CYS A 82 7.76 9.17 -16.65
CA CYS A 82 6.85 8.11 -17.10
C CYS A 82 7.18 6.74 -16.47
N LYS A 83 8.47 6.36 -16.45
CA LYS A 83 8.94 5.11 -15.82
C LYS A 83 8.67 5.11 -14.32
N LEU A 84 8.96 6.24 -13.65
CA LEU A 84 8.72 6.38 -12.22
C LEU A 84 7.22 6.29 -11.90
N HIS A 85 6.38 6.94 -12.70
CA HIS A 85 4.93 6.88 -12.56
C HIS A 85 4.39 5.44 -12.70
N PHE A 86 4.86 4.71 -13.72
CA PHE A 86 4.49 3.31 -13.90
C PHE A 86 4.97 2.43 -12.73
N TYR A 87 6.19 2.65 -12.27
CA TYR A 87 6.72 1.96 -11.09
C TYR A 87 5.85 2.19 -9.85
N ILE A 88 5.48 3.45 -9.58
CA ILE A 88 4.65 3.82 -8.44
C ILE A 88 3.26 3.16 -8.53
N LEU A 89 2.62 3.21 -9.69
CA LEU A 89 1.25 2.70 -9.87
C LEU A 89 1.16 1.17 -9.83
N PHE A 90 2.17 0.46 -10.33
CA PHE A 90 2.08 -0.98 -10.49
C PHE A 90 2.97 -1.75 -9.52
N VAL A 91 4.22 -1.32 -9.33
CA VAL A 91 5.19 -2.11 -8.57
C VAL A 91 4.97 -1.98 -7.07
N VAL A 92 4.73 -0.77 -6.56
CA VAL A 92 4.59 -0.55 -5.11
C VAL A 92 3.36 -1.24 -4.53
N PRO A 93 2.15 -1.20 -5.15
CA PRO A 93 1.00 -1.96 -4.66
C PRO A 93 1.20 -3.47 -4.72
N VAL A 94 1.87 -3.96 -5.79
CA VAL A 94 2.20 -5.40 -5.90
C VAL A 94 3.14 -5.82 -4.77
N GLN A 95 4.18 -5.03 -4.48
CA GLN A 95 5.09 -5.29 -3.37
C GLN A 95 4.36 -5.32 -2.02
N ALA A 96 3.44 -4.37 -1.78
CA ALA A 96 2.61 -4.37 -0.58
C ALA A 96 1.79 -5.67 -0.48
N ASN A 97 1.04 -6.02 -1.54
CA ASN A 97 0.21 -7.23 -1.56
C ASN A 97 1.02 -8.52 -1.39
N LEU A 98 2.24 -8.57 -1.94
CA LEU A 98 3.15 -9.70 -1.74
C LEU A 98 3.50 -9.90 -0.26
N MET A 99 3.60 -8.83 0.54
CA MET A 99 3.83 -8.98 1.99
C MET A 99 2.66 -9.69 2.68
N LEU A 100 1.41 -9.43 2.27
CA LEU A 100 0.24 -10.12 2.82
C LEU A 100 0.21 -11.60 2.41
N ILE A 101 0.61 -11.91 1.17
CA ILE A 101 0.74 -13.28 0.69
C ILE A 101 1.83 -14.02 1.48
N LEU A 102 2.98 -13.39 1.70
CA LEU A 102 4.05 -13.99 2.52
C LEU A 102 3.58 -14.20 3.96
N ALA A 103 2.80 -13.27 4.53
CA ALA A 103 2.21 -13.41 5.85
C ALA A 103 1.28 -14.62 5.96
N SER A 104 0.44 -14.87 4.95
CA SER A 104 -0.47 -16.01 4.94
C SER A 104 0.28 -17.34 4.77
N VAL A 105 1.30 -17.37 3.91
CA VAL A 105 2.19 -18.52 3.72
C VAL A 105 2.95 -18.86 5.01
N ASP A 106 3.55 -17.86 5.67
CA ASP A 106 4.25 -18.04 6.95
C ASP A 106 3.32 -18.62 8.03
N ARG A 107 2.07 -18.12 8.08
CA ARG A 107 1.06 -18.61 9.02
C ARG A 107 0.63 -20.05 8.72
N TYR A 108 0.47 -20.39 7.44
CA TYR A 108 0.11 -21.74 7.01
C TYR A 108 1.18 -22.77 7.44
N PHE A 109 2.45 -22.50 7.16
CA PHE A 109 3.54 -23.41 7.55
C PHE A 109 3.72 -23.49 9.08
N SER A 110 3.53 -22.39 9.79
CA SER A 110 3.57 -22.38 11.26
C SER A 110 2.46 -23.24 11.86
N SER A 111 1.25 -23.20 11.29
CA SER A 111 0.13 -24.04 11.70
C SER A 111 0.41 -25.53 11.45
N LEU A 112 0.99 -25.86 10.29
CA LEU A 112 1.33 -27.24 9.92
C LEU A 112 2.34 -27.87 10.91
N LYS A 113 3.36 -27.12 11.32
CA LYS A 113 4.36 -27.59 12.30
C LYS A 113 3.73 -27.85 13.68
N SER A 114 2.83 -26.97 14.12
CA SER A 114 2.13 -27.13 15.40
C SER A 114 1.25 -28.39 15.43
N HIS A 115 0.50 -28.64 14.36
CA HIS A 115 -0.33 -29.85 14.26
C HIS A 115 0.50 -31.14 14.25
N ARG A 116 1.70 -31.13 13.65
CA ARG A 116 2.60 -32.29 13.64
C ARG A 116 3.20 -32.61 15.01
N LEU A 117 3.39 -31.59 15.86
CA LEU A 117 3.89 -31.76 17.23
C LEU A 117 2.84 -32.32 18.18
N ASN A 118 1.57 -31.95 18.01
CA ASN A 118 0.45 -32.45 18.83
C ASN A 118 -0.07 -33.84 18.39
N SER A 119 0.43 -34.38 17.28
CA SER A 119 0.04 -35.69 16.73
C SER A 119 1.06 -36.80 17.02
N LYS A 120 2.12 -36.49 17.78
CA LYS A 120 3.10 -37.46 18.30
C LYS A 120 2.87 -37.66 19.79
#